data_AF-A0A7S2C6L6-F1
#
_entry.id   AF-A0A7S2C6L6-F1
#
_cell.length_a   1.000
_cell.length_b   1.000
_cell.length_c   1.000
_cell.angle_alpha   90.00
_cell.angle_beta   90.00
_cell.angle_gamma   90.00
#
_symmetry.space_group_name_H-M   'P 1'
#
loop_
_entity.id
_entity.type
_entity.pdbx_description
1 polymer ?
#
loop_
_entity_poly.entity_id
_entity_poly.type
_entity_poly.pdbx_seq_one_letter_code
_entity_poly.pdbx_strand_id
1 'polypeptide(L)'
;RHFVCADGAGSFLKPKKIKRGDTYGAVVRRRYVEMEAETISKDNKLDMDVASVRTWSGRELPIEFHGEMKIRSMQQVQDQEKVTVRDEMIAFAGDDAAEATPKINFLDVQGNLMWDWAQLSALGDQLPNLEVLRMNGNRMYMPTLPPQGLSPSATMKLRMLVLNSCGLNSWAQVALLERTLPCLDTLSLAFNDLEDLELILEAQANGGADVPPPTPAAAAAAA
;
A
#
# COMPACT_ATOMS: atom_id res chain seq x y z
N ARG A 1 24.35 -28.88 -11.66
CA ARG A 1 23.82 -27.71 -10.92
C ARG A 1 22.48 -28.17 -10.34
N HIS A 2 22.38 -28.44 -9.03
CA HIS A 2 21.33 -29.33 -8.48
C HIS A 2 20.08 -28.65 -7.93
N PHE A 3 19.96 -27.32 -8.01
CA PHE A 3 18.73 -26.63 -7.62
C PHE A 3 18.47 -25.47 -8.59
N VAL A 4 17.28 -25.50 -9.18
CA VAL A 4 16.64 -24.36 -9.84
C VAL A 4 15.52 -23.97 -8.88
N CYS A 5 15.61 -22.79 -8.29
CA CYS A 5 14.62 -22.27 -7.37
C CYS A 5 13.97 -21.04 -7.99
N ALA A 6 12.64 -20.94 -7.94
CA ALA A 6 11.95 -19.72 -8.32
C ALA A 6 12.39 -18.56 -7.42
N ASP A 7 12.39 -17.34 -7.94
CA ASP A 7 12.82 -16.18 -7.19
C ASP A 7 11.91 -15.95 -5.96
N GLY A 8 12.48 -16.03 -4.75
CA GLY A 8 11.74 -16.01 -3.48
C GLY A 8 11.49 -17.38 -2.82
N ALA A 9 11.81 -18.50 -3.48
CA ALA A 9 11.78 -19.82 -2.85
C ALA A 9 13.14 -20.12 -2.17
N GLY A 10 13.09 -20.59 -0.91
CA GLY A 10 14.30 -20.86 -0.09
C GLY A 10 14.45 -19.98 1.16
N SER A 11 13.36 -19.38 1.66
CA SER A 11 13.44 -18.56 2.86
C SER A 11 13.78 -19.42 4.10
N PHE A 12 14.91 -19.13 4.75
CA PHE A 12 15.26 -19.65 6.08
C PHE A 12 14.56 -18.86 7.21
N LEU A 13 13.35 -18.34 6.93
CA LEU A 13 12.61 -17.54 7.89
C LEU A 13 12.18 -18.41 9.07
N LYS A 14 12.54 -17.99 10.27
CA LYS A 14 12.00 -18.58 11.50
C LYS A 14 10.63 -17.95 11.73
N PRO A 15 9.51 -18.70 11.71
CA PRO A 15 8.17 -18.12 11.81
C PRO A 15 7.98 -17.20 13.02
N LYS A 16 8.63 -17.53 14.16
CA LYS A 16 8.62 -16.73 15.39
C LYS A 16 9.34 -15.38 15.29
N LYS A 17 10.14 -15.16 14.24
CA LYS A 17 10.87 -13.90 13.99
C LYS A 17 10.24 -13.07 12.85
N ILE A 18 9.18 -13.57 12.23
CA ILE A 18 8.50 -12.87 11.15
C ILE A 18 7.53 -11.86 11.77
N LYS A 19 7.68 -10.59 11.39
CA LYS A 19 6.63 -9.58 11.57
C LYS A 19 5.67 -9.70 10.39
N ARG A 20 4.39 -9.94 10.67
CA ARG A 20 3.36 -10.17 9.64
C ARG A 20 2.75 -8.87 9.10
N GLY A 21 3.09 -7.74 9.71
CA GLY A 21 2.45 -6.46 9.45
C GLY A 21 1.17 -6.26 10.24
N ASP A 22 0.66 -5.04 10.16
CA ASP A 22 -0.52 -4.56 10.89
C ASP A 22 -1.68 -4.23 9.92
N THR A 23 -2.86 -3.95 10.48
CA THR A 23 -3.98 -3.39 9.71
C THR A 23 -3.79 -1.90 9.46
N TYR A 24 -4.37 -1.39 8.37
CA TYR A 24 -4.33 0.04 8.04
C TYR A 24 -4.86 0.91 9.19
N GLY A 25 -6.04 0.61 9.73
CA GLY A 25 -6.63 1.40 10.81
C GLY A 25 -5.77 1.44 12.08
N ALA A 26 -5.14 0.31 12.45
CA ALA A 26 -4.23 0.25 13.59
C ALA A 26 -2.98 1.14 13.38
N VAL A 27 -2.40 1.14 12.19
CA VAL A 27 -1.25 1.99 11.86
C VAL A 27 -1.64 3.47 11.90
N VAL A 28 -2.78 3.83 11.33
CA VAL A 28 -3.29 5.21 11.35
C VAL A 28 -3.46 5.69 12.79
N ARG A 29 -4.14 4.94 13.65
CA ARG A 29 -4.34 5.32 15.06
C ARG A 29 -3.05 5.41 15.86
N ARG A 30 -2.03 4.61 15.52
CA ARG A 30 -0.70 4.73 16.14
C ARG A 30 0.03 6.00 15.73
N ARG A 31 -0.25 6.53 14.54
CA ARG A 31 0.49 7.64 13.94
C ARG A 31 -0.06 9.02 14.31
N TYR A 32 -1.37 9.10 14.55
CA TYR A 32 -2.08 10.33 14.87
C TYR A 32 -2.52 10.35 16.34
N VAL A 33 -2.72 11.56 16.87
CA VAL A 33 -3.05 11.78 18.28
C VAL A 33 -4.42 12.44 18.37
N GLU A 34 -5.26 11.90 19.24
CA GLU A 34 -6.57 12.47 19.55
C GLU A 34 -6.47 13.88 20.13
N MET A 35 -7.49 14.70 19.90
CA MET A 35 -7.48 16.09 20.35
C MET A 35 -7.31 16.22 21.87
N GLU A 36 -7.90 15.30 22.62
CA GLU A 36 -7.96 15.27 24.09
C GLU A 36 -6.80 14.50 24.75
N ALA A 37 -5.85 13.97 23.98
CA ALA A 37 -4.70 13.26 24.55
C ALA A 37 -3.81 14.20 25.40
N GLU A 38 -2.99 13.65 26.30
CA GLU A 38 -2.04 14.46 27.07
C GLU A 38 -1.07 15.22 26.16
N THR A 39 -0.75 16.48 26.51
CA THR A 39 0.20 17.29 25.75
C THR A 39 1.60 16.70 25.86
N ILE A 40 2.34 16.67 24.75
CA ILE A 40 3.74 16.24 24.74
C ILE A 40 4.65 17.27 25.40
N SER A 41 4.20 18.53 25.43
CA SER A 41 4.88 19.62 26.09
C SER A 41 4.17 20.02 27.39
N LYS A 42 4.94 20.27 28.44
CA LYS A 42 4.45 20.88 29.69
C LYS A 42 4.96 22.32 29.71
N ASP A 43 4.06 23.30 29.79
CA ASP A 43 4.38 24.72 29.69
C ASP A 43 5.23 25.07 28.45
N ASN A 44 4.83 24.52 27.30
CA ASN A 44 5.55 24.58 26.01
C ASN A 44 6.95 23.98 26.01
N LYS A 45 7.38 23.23 27.05
CA LYS A 45 8.71 22.59 27.08
C LYS A 45 8.57 21.09 26.88
N LEU A 46 9.35 20.56 25.95
CA LEU A 46 9.50 19.12 25.80
C LEU A 46 10.30 18.55 26.97
N ASP A 47 10.05 17.29 27.28
CA ASP A 47 10.83 16.57 28.27
C ASP A 47 12.31 16.54 27.84
N MET A 48 13.20 16.89 28.79
CA MET A 48 14.65 16.94 28.57
C MET A 48 15.22 15.57 28.18
N ASP A 49 14.60 14.49 28.65
CA ASP A 49 14.99 13.11 28.32
C ASP A 49 14.56 12.72 26.90
N VAL A 50 13.56 13.42 26.34
CA VAL A 50 13.06 13.18 24.98
C VAL A 50 13.81 14.02 23.96
N ALA A 51 13.95 15.33 24.22
CA ALA A 51 14.56 16.25 23.27
C ALA A 51 15.16 17.49 23.97
N SER A 52 16.48 17.67 23.82
CA SER A 52 17.19 18.81 24.36
C SER A 52 18.32 19.27 23.43
N VAL A 53 18.79 20.50 23.64
CA VAL A 53 19.95 21.06 22.94
C VAL A 53 21.06 21.39 23.93
N ARG A 54 22.28 20.96 23.59
CA ARG A 54 23.49 21.27 24.38
C ARG A 54 24.15 22.52 23.84
N THR A 55 24.35 23.49 24.73
CA THR A 55 25.02 24.76 24.42
C THR A 55 26.55 24.58 24.41
N TRP A 56 27.27 25.57 23.84
CA TRP A 56 28.74 25.59 23.84
C TRP A 56 29.36 25.54 25.25
N SER A 57 28.65 26.07 26.26
CA SER A 57 29.10 26.01 27.66
C SER A 57 28.83 24.66 28.34
N GLY A 58 28.30 23.68 27.61
CA GLY A 58 27.95 22.35 28.14
C GLY A 58 26.61 22.28 28.86
N ARG A 59 25.88 23.40 29.00
CA ARG A 59 24.54 23.41 29.59
C ARG A 59 23.52 22.83 28.60
N GLU A 60 22.63 21.97 29.10
CA GLU A 60 21.48 21.47 28.35
C GLU A 60 20.27 22.39 28.54
N LEU A 61 19.55 22.63 27.44
CA LEU A 61 18.35 23.47 27.41
C LEU A 61 17.17 22.69 26.81
N PRO A 62 15.96 22.88 27.36
CA PRO A 62 14.76 22.25 26.81
C PRO A 62 14.39 22.88 25.48
N ILE A 63 13.87 22.06 24.58
CA ILE A 63 13.25 22.54 23.35
C ILE A 63 11.84 23.00 23.67
N GLU A 64 11.48 24.20 23.21
CA GLU A 64 10.13 24.71 23.33
C GLU A 64 9.28 24.31 22.11
N PHE A 65 8.11 23.73 22.35
CA PHE A 65 7.14 23.37 21.33
C PHE A 65 5.90 24.25 21.42
N HIS A 66 5.85 25.25 20.54
CA HIS A 66 4.73 26.19 20.46
C HIS A 66 3.70 25.73 19.42
N GLY A 67 2.41 25.83 19.76
CA GLY A 67 1.32 25.57 18.81
C GLY A 67 0.89 24.11 18.70
N GLU A 68 1.21 23.27 19.70
CA GLU A 68 0.79 21.86 19.77
C GLU A 68 -0.71 21.69 19.47
N MET A 69 -1.58 22.44 20.15
CA MET A 69 -3.03 22.33 19.97
C MET A 69 -3.50 22.72 18.56
N LYS A 70 -2.83 23.68 17.93
CA LYS A 70 -3.12 24.06 16.54
C LYS A 70 -2.70 22.96 15.57
N ILE A 71 -1.55 22.33 15.80
CA ILE A 71 -1.09 21.20 14.99
C ILE A 71 -2.05 20.02 15.15
N ARG A 72 -2.44 19.68 16.39
CA ARG A 72 -3.41 18.62 16.67
C ARG A 72 -4.74 18.86 15.99
N SER A 73 -5.29 20.07 16.08
CA SER A 73 -6.56 20.39 15.41
C SER A 73 -6.48 20.22 13.88
N MET A 74 -5.32 20.48 13.29
CA MET A 74 -5.11 20.28 11.85
C MET A 74 -4.84 18.82 11.46
N GLN A 75 -4.41 17.99 12.40
CA GLN A 75 -4.02 16.59 12.19
C GLN A 75 -5.09 15.58 12.64
N GLN A 76 -6.31 16.02 12.92
CA GLN A 76 -7.41 15.11 13.24
C GLN A 76 -7.69 14.22 12.03
N VAL A 77 -7.40 12.92 12.17
CA VAL A 77 -7.37 11.97 11.07
C VAL A 77 -8.76 11.73 10.46
N GLN A 78 -9.79 11.85 11.29
CA GLN A 78 -11.21 11.80 10.92
C GLN A 78 -11.61 12.85 9.88
N ASP A 79 -10.88 13.97 9.85
CA ASP A 79 -11.13 15.09 8.94
C ASP A 79 -10.18 15.11 7.72
N GLN A 80 -9.23 14.18 7.64
CA GLN A 80 -8.27 14.16 6.55
C GLN A 80 -8.84 13.48 5.31
N GLU A 81 -8.76 14.18 4.19
CA GLU A 81 -9.05 13.63 2.87
C GLU A 81 -7.86 12.88 2.26
N LYS A 82 -6.65 13.23 2.68
CA LYS A 82 -5.40 12.71 2.13
C LYS A 82 -4.54 12.11 3.24
N VAL A 83 -4.28 10.82 3.15
CA VAL A 83 -3.47 10.10 4.14
C VAL A 83 -2.29 9.43 3.45
N THR A 84 -1.12 9.54 4.09
CA THR A 84 0.13 8.94 3.63
C THR A 84 0.74 8.17 4.78
N VAL A 85 0.84 6.86 4.63
CA VAL A 85 1.33 5.91 5.63
C VAL A 85 2.27 4.93 4.94
N ARG A 86 3.51 5.37 4.72
CA ARG A 86 4.53 4.64 3.96
C ARG A 86 5.47 3.88 4.89
N ASP A 87 5.95 2.73 4.44
CA ASP A 87 6.97 1.95 5.15
C ASP A 87 6.58 1.58 6.60
N GLU A 88 5.27 1.44 6.87
CA GLU A 88 4.70 1.18 8.19
C GLU A 88 4.35 -0.31 8.42
N MET A 89 4.75 -1.19 7.49
CA MET A 89 4.44 -2.62 7.50
C MET A 89 2.94 -2.93 7.48
N ILE A 90 2.13 -2.12 6.79
CA ILE A 90 0.70 -2.42 6.63
C ILE A 90 0.55 -3.65 5.72
N ALA A 91 -0.05 -4.72 6.22
CA ALA A 91 -0.28 -5.93 5.43
C ALA A 91 -1.76 -6.13 5.10
N PHE A 92 -2.66 -5.55 5.88
CA PHE A 92 -4.09 -5.82 5.80
C PHE A 92 -4.91 -4.53 5.77
N ALA A 93 -6.04 -4.54 5.06
CA ALA A 93 -7.02 -3.47 5.15
C ALA A 93 -7.56 -3.32 6.58
N GLY A 94 -7.82 -4.44 7.26
CA GLY A 94 -8.54 -4.46 8.53
C GLY A 94 -10.06 -4.37 8.33
N ASP A 95 -10.78 -4.20 9.43
CA ASP A 95 -12.24 -4.03 9.51
C ASP A 95 -12.65 -2.60 9.94
N ASP A 96 -11.66 -1.74 10.13
CA ASP A 96 -11.77 -0.45 10.79
C ASP A 96 -11.24 0.72 9.93
N ALA A 97 -10.99 0.50 8.63
CA ALA A 97 -10.47 1.53 7.74
C ALA A 97 -11.46 2.69 7.58
N ALA A 98 -12.76 2.39 7.53
CA ALA A 98 -13.83 3.37 7.45
C ALA A 98 -13.90 4.26 8.70
N GLU A 99 -13.71 3.67 9.89
CA GLU A 99 -13.67 4.40 11.15
C GLU A 99 -12.38 5.21 11.29
N ALA A 100 -11.24 4.69 10.81
CA ALA A 100 -9.96 5.37 10.91
C ALA A 100 -9.90 6.62 10.02
N THR A 101 -10.44 6.56 8.80
CA THR A 101 -10.35 7.65 7.81
C THR A 101 -11.61 7.76 6.94
N PRO A 102 -12.74 8.25 7.48
CA PRO A 102 -14.04 8.23 6.80
C PRO A 102 -14.13 9.17 5.59
N LYS A 103 -13.32 10.24 5.55
CA LYS A 103 -13.37 11.28 4.50
C LYS A 103 -12.30 11.11 3.42
N ILE A 104 -11.54 10.01 3.47
CA ILE A 104 -10.38 9.84 2.58
C ILE A 104 -10.79 9.71 1.11
N ASN A 105 -10.08 10.45 0.26
CA ASN A 105 -10.13 10.31 -1.19
C ASN A 105 -8.76 9.98 -1.79
N PHE A 106 -7.67 10.17 -1.03
CA PHE A 106 -6.30 9.87 -1.44
C PHE A 106 -5.62 9.04 -0.35
N LEU A 107 -5.14 7.86 -0.74
CA LEU A 107 -4.37 6.97 0.14
C LEU A 107 -3.03 6.60 -0.51
N ASP A 108 -1.95 6.84 0.24
CA ASP A 108 -0.59 6.43 -0.14
C ASP A 108 -0.05 5.45 0.89
N VAL A 109 0.00 4.17 0.48
CA VAL A 109 0.50 3.02 1.24
C VAL A 109 1.76 2.43 0.58
N GLN A 110 2.59 3.28 -0.02
CA GLN A 110 3.86 2.87 -0.60
C GLN A 110 4.78 2.17 0.42
N GLY A 111 5.51 1.14 -0.03
CA GLY A 111 6.52 0.45 0.77
C GLY A 111 5.93 -0.42 1.89
N ASN A 112 4.67 -0.82 1.77
CA ASN A 112 4.00 -1.68 2.74
C ASN A 112 4.01 -3.15 2.26
N LEU A 113 3.19 -3.99 2.90
CA LEU A 113 3.16 -5.44 2.74
C LEU A 113 1.84 -5.93 2.13
N MET A 114 1.04 -5.06 1.50
CA MET A 114 -0.20 -5.46 0.84
C MET A 114 0.13 -6.15 -0.48
N TRP A 115 -0.08 -7.46 -0.56
CA TRP A 115 0.38 -8.25 -1.70
C TRP A 115 -0.75 -8.86 -2.54
N ASP A 116 -1.96 -8.99 -2.00
CA ASP A 116 -3.11 -9.53 -2.73
C ASP A 116 -4.12 -8.45 -3.11
N TRP A 117 -4.94 -8.78 -4.11
CA TRP A 117 -6.01 -7.90 -4.59
C TRP A 117 -7.24 -7.88 -3.66
N ALA A 118 -7.35 -8.84 -2.73
CA ALA A 118 -8.42 -8.86 -1.74
C ALA A 118 -8.27 -7.76 -0.70
N GLN A 119 -7.03 -7.38 -0.33
CA GLN A 119 -6.78 -6.21 0.52
C GLN A 119 -7.22 -4.92 -0.19
N LEU A 120 -6.99 -4.79 -1.50
CA LEU A 120 -7.46 -3.64 -2.27
C LEU A 120 -8.99 -3.59 -2.29
N SER A 121 -9.66 -4.73 -2.56
CA SER A 121 -11.12 -4.79 -2.50
C SER A 121 -11.66 -4.43 -1.11
N ALA A 122 -11.06 -4.98 -0.05
CA ALA A 122 -11.47 -4.70 1.32
C ALA A 122 -11.28 -3.22 1.71
N LEU A 123 -10.22 -2.57 1.22
CA LEU A 123 -10.06 -1.12 1.38
C LEU A 123 -11.14 -0.35 0.62
N GLY A 124 -11.41 -0.71 -0.64
CA GLY A 124 -12.42 -0.06 -1.47
C GLY A 124 -13.84 -0.18 -0.91
N ASP A 125 -14.19 -1.35 -0.37
CA ASP A 125 -15.48 -1.58 0.27
C ASP A 125 -15.67 -0.73 1.55
N GLN A 126 -14.57 -0.45 2.28
CA GLN A 126 -14.59 0.38 3.49
C GLN A 126 -14.44 1.88 3.20
N LEU A 127 -13.79 2.25 2.11
CA LEU A 127 -13.44 3.63 1.77
C LEU A 127 -14.15 4.04 0.48
N PRO A 128 -15.48 4.27 0.52
CA PRO A 128 -16.30 4.47 -0.66
C PRO A 128 -16.01 5.76 -1.42
N ASN A 129 -15.18 6.67 -0.87
CA ASN A 129 -14.77 7.92 -1.53
C ASN A 129 -13.33 7.85 -2.07
N LEU A 130 -12.65 6.70 -1.99
CA LEU A 130 -11.25 6.57 -2.41
C LEU A 130 -11.11 6.71 -3.93
N GLU A 131 -10.49 7.80 -4.37
CA GLU A 131 -10.27 8.10 -5.79
C GLU A 131 -8.83 7.80 -6.23
N VAL A 132 -7.87 7.95 -5.33
CA VAL A 132 -6.44 7.78 -5.63
C VAL A 132 -5.81 6.82 -4.64
N LEU A 133 -5.26 5.72 -5.14
CA LEU A 133 -4.52 4.74 -4.36
C LEU A 133 -3.10 4.56 -4.90
N ARG A 134 -2.10 4.74 -4.04
CA ARG A 134 -0.70 4.48 -4.34
C ARG A 134 -0.19 3.32 -3.51
N MET A 135 0.27 2.26 -4.17
CA MET A 135 0.81 1.05 -3.54
C MET A 135 2.22 0.74 -4.03
N ASN A 136 2.99 1.75 -4.45
CA ASN A 136 4.35 1.54 -4.96
C ASN A 136 5.19 0.68 -4.01
N GLY A 137 6.04 -0.20 -4.54
CA GLY A 137 6.94 -1.01 -3.72
C GLY A 137 6.27 -2.11 -2.90
N ASN A 138 4.96 -2.33 -3.05
CA ASN A 138 4.30 -3.51 -2.50
C ASN A 138 4.41 -4.66 -3.51
N ARG A 139 4.86 -5.86 -3.10
CA ARG A 139 5.03 -7.01 -4.01
C ARG A 139 3.70 -7.70 -4.29
N MET A 140 3.03 -7.27 -5.35
CA MET A 140 1.69 -7.72 -5.72
C MET A 140 1.70 -9.10 -6.37
N TYR A 141 0.67 -9.89 -6.13
CA TYR A 141 0.40 -11.10 -6.91
C TYR A 141 -0.06 -10.74 -8.31
N MET A 142 0.39 -11.54 -9.28
CA MET A 142 -0.08 -11.42 -10.65
C MET A 142 -1.58 -11.67 -10.73
N PRO A 143 -2.35 -10.84 -11.45
CA PRO A 143 -3.77 -11.08 -11.67
C PRO A 143 -4.00 -12.41 -12.39
N THR A 144 -5.09 -13.08 -12.04
CA THR A 144 -5.50 -14.37 -12.60
C THR A 144 -6.80 -14.23 -13.39
N LEU A 145 -7.11 -15.22 -14.24
CA LEU A 145 -8.39 -15.31 -14.94
C LEU A 145 -9.20 -16.48 -14.33
N PRO A 146 -10.38 -16.23 -13.74
CA PRO A 146 -11.00 -14.91 -13.52
C PRO A 146 -10.28 -14.11 -12.41
N PRO A 147 -10.35 -12.76 -12.43
CA PRO A 147 -9.77 -11.92 -11.38
C PRO A 147 -10.26 -12.34 -10.01
N GLN A 148 -9.35 -12.83 -9.16
CA GLN A 148 -9.65 -13.25 -7.81
C GLN A 148 -9.42 -12.11 -6.81
N GLY A 149 -10.32 -12.01 -5.83
CA GLY A 149 -10.17 -11.10 -4.70
C GLY A 149 -10.52 -9.64 -4.97
N LEU A 150 -10.62 -9.19 -6.22
CA LEU A 150 -10.98 -7.79 -6.54
C LEU A 150 -12.42 -7.66 -7.02
N SER A 151 -13.28 -7.02 -6.23
CA SER A 151 -14.64 -6.70 -6.65
C SER A 151 -14.68 -5.40 -7.47
N PRO A 152 -15.38 -5.36 -8.62
CA PRO A 152 -15.64 -4.11 -9.35
C PRO A 152 -16.42 -3.09 -8.52
N SER A 153 -17.27 -3.53 -7.58
CA SER A 153 -18.04 -2.62 -6.71
C SER A 153 -17.13 -1.83 -5.77
N ALA A 154 -16.07 -2.46 -5.27
CA ALA A 154 -15.10 -1.87 -4.34
C ALA A 154 -14.28 -0.76 -5.01
N THR A 155 -14.17 -0.77 -6.34
CA THR A 155 -13.28 0.11 -7.11
C THR A 155 -14.05 1.14 -7.95
N MET A 156 -15.37 1.26 -7.77
CA MET A 156 -16.24 2.16 -8.55
C MET A 156 -15.86 3.65 -8.47
N LYS A 157 -15.15 4.06 -7.42
CA LYS A 157 -14.67 5.44 -7.27
C LYS A 157 -13.18 5.61 -7.56
N LEU A 158 -12.45 4.51 -7.73
CA LEU A 158 -11.02 4.56 -7.93
C LEU A 158 -10.69 5.05 -9.35
N ARG A 159 -10.09 6.23 -9.44
CA ARG A 159 -9.70 6.89 -10.70
C ARG A 159 -8.22 6.74 -11.00
N MET A 160 -7.39 6.64 -9.97
CA MET A 160 -5.94 6.51 -10.12
C MET A 160 -5.39 5.40 -9.24
N LEU A 161 -4.66 4.48 -9.88
CA LEU A 161 -3.97 3.38 -9.23
C LEU A 161 -2.49 3.41 -9.63
N VAL A 162 -1.61 3.47 -8.63
CA VAL A 162 -0.16 3.54 -8.85
C VAL A 162 0.48 2.29 -8.23
N LEU A 163 1.04 1.44 -9.09
CA LEU A 163 1.64 0.14 -8.77
C LEU A 163 3.09 0.09 -9.27
N ASN A 164 3.88 1.14 -9.03
CA ASN A 164 5.27 1.15 -9.47
C ASN A 164 6.11 0.22 -8.60
N SER A 165 7.07 -0.49 -9.19
CA SER A 165 7.93 -1.45 -8.48
C SER A 165 7.14 -2.47 -7.64
N CYS A 166 6.08 -3.02 -8.22
CA CYS A 166 5.20 -3.98 -7.56
C CYS A 166 5.50 -5.45 -7.91
N GLY A 167 6.54 -5.71 -8.72
CA GLY A 167 6.92 -7.07 -9.14
C GLY A 167 5.98 -7.68 -10.18
N LEU A 168 5.25 -6.83 -10.92
CA LEU A 168 4.41 -7.26 -12.04
C LEU A 168 5.30 -7.53 -13.26
N ASN A 169 5.00 -8.58 -14.03
CA ASN A 169 5.87 -8.96 -15.16
C ASN A 169 5.15 -9.37 -16.46
N SER A 170 3.83 -9.23 -16.56
CA SER A 170 3.06 -9.56 -17.76
C SER A 170 1.99 -8.51 -18.04
N TRP A 171 1.98 -7.95 -19.25
CA TRP A 171 0.91 -7.05 -19.69
C TRP A 171 -0.41 -7.79 -19.86
N ALA A 172 -0.37 -9.04 -20.36
CA ALA A 172 -1.57 -9.84 -20.59
C ALA A 172 -2.33 -10.10 -19.26
N GLN A 173 -1.60 -10.39 -18.19
CA GLN A 173 -2.20 -10.55 -16.87
C GLN A 173 -2.68 -9.24 -16.28
N VAL A 174 -1.93 -8.14 -16.43
CA VAL A 174 -2.38 -6.82 -15.97
C VAL A 174 -3.68 -6.40 -16.66
N ALA A 175 -3.86 -6.71 -17.94
CA ALA A 175 -5.09 -6.41 -18.68
C ALA A 175 -6.35 -7.08 -18.08
N LEU A 176 -6.19 -8.18 -17.32
CA LEU A 176 -7.31 -8.83 -16.63
C LEU A 176 -7.98 -7.93 -15.58
N LEU A 177 -7.27 -6.92 -15.07
CA LEU A 177 -7.79 -5.94 -14.11
C LEU A 177 -8.78 -4.95 -14.72
N GLU A 178 -8.86 -4.85 -16.05
CA GLU A 178 -9.76 -3.91 -16.73
C GLU A 178 -11.21 -4.10 -16.26
N ARG A 179 -11.67 -5.35 -16.13
CA ARG A 179 -13.03 -5.67 -15.71
C ARG A 179 -13.32 -5.36 -14.23
N THR A 180 -12.27 -5.23 -13.42
CA THR A 180 -12.37 -4.99 -11.98
C THR A 180 -12.03 -3.54 -11.61
N LEU A 181 -11.70 -2.69 -12.57
CA LEU A 181 -11.34 -1.27 -12.38
C LEU A 181 -12.17 -0.37 -13.33
N PRO A 182 -13.51 -0.36 -13.22
CA PRO A 182 -14.41 0.18 -14.25
C PRO A 182 -14.34 1.70 -14.43
N CYS A 183 -13.84 2.44 -13.44
CA CYS A 183 -13.78 3.91 -13.45
C CYS A 183 -12.34 4.44 -13.42
N LEU A 184 -11.35 3.58 -13.71
CA LEU A 184 -9.94 3.95 -13.63
C LEU A 184 -9.52 4.79 -14.84
N ASP A 185 -9.05 6.00 -14.58
CA ASP A 185 -8.54 6.93 -15.59
C ASP A 185 -7.02 6.84 -15.76
N THR A 186 -6.30 6.47 -14.68
CA THR A 186 -4.84 6.47 -14.67
C THR A 186 -4.30 5.24 -13.96
N LEU A 187 -3.52 4.45 -14.70
CA LEU A 187 -2.75 3.33 -14.18
C LEU A 187 -1.25 3.62 -14.37
N SER A 188 -0.47 3.55 -13.30
CA SER A 188 0.98 3.70 -13.34
C SER A 188 1.66 2.41 -12.94
N LEU A 189 2.54 1.89 -13.81
CA LEU A 189 3.22 0.60 -13.67
C LEU A 189 4.75 0.72 -13.83
N ALA A 190 5.31 1.90 -13.60
CA ALA A 190 6.74 2.15 -13.80
C ALA A 190 7.61 1.22 -12.93
N PHE A 191 8.80 0.90 -13.42
CA PHE A 191 9.77 0.06 -12.70
C PHE A 191 9.22 -1.32 -12.30
N ASN A 192 8.31 -1.85 -13.10
CA ASN A 192 7.96 -3.27 -13.15
C ASN A 192 8.66 -3.90 -14.35
N ASP A 193 8.86 -5.21 -14.32
CA ASP A 193 9.53 -5.97 -15.39
C ASP A 193 8.49 -6.51 -16.38
N LEU A 194 7.60 -5.63 -16.86
CA LEU A 194 6.49 -6.01 -17.75
C LEU A 194 7.01 -6.45 -19.12
N GLU A 195 6.90 -7.74 -19.39
CA GLU A 195 7.20 -8.37 -20.67
C GLU A 195 5.91 -8.63 -21.46
N ASP A 196 5.98 -9.29 -22.61
CA ASP A 196 4.84 -9.78 -23.43
C ASP A 196 3.94 -8.77 -24.17
N LEU A 197 4.23 -7.45 -24.12
CA LEU A 197 3.44 -6.45 -24.85
C LEU A 197 3.39 -6.72 -26.37
N GLU A 198 4.54 -7.02 -26.98
CA GLU A 198 4.65 -7.26 -28.42
C GLU A 198 3.80 -8.46 -28.86
N LEU A 199 3.82 -9.54 -28.05
CA LEU A 199 3.05 -10.75 -28.31
C LEU A 199 1.54 -10.46 -28.32
N ILE A 200 1.08 -9.58 -27.42
CA ILE A 200 -0.33 -9.16 -27.36
C ILE A 200 -0.70 -8.37 -28.63
N LEU A 201 0.13 -7.41 -29.03
CA LEU A 201 -0.12 -6.57 -30.20
C LEU A 201 -0.13 -7.39 -31.50
N GLU A 202 0.78 -8.35 -31.65
CA GLU A 202 0.84 -9.25 -32.80
C GLU A 202 -0.39 -10.16 -32.88
N ALA A 203 -0.84 -10.70 -31.75
CA ALA A 203 -2.05 -11.53 -31.71
C ALA A 203 -3.32 -10.74 -32.05
N GLN A 204 -3.37 -9.45 -31.67
CA GLN A 204 -4.46 -8.55 -32.06
C GLN A 204 -4.42 -8.20 -33.55
N ALA A 205 -3.24 -7.99 -34.13
CA ALA A 205 -3.07 -7.68 -35.55
C ALA A 205 -3.42 -8.86 -36.48
N ASN A 206 -3.24 -10.10 -36.02
CA ASN A 206 -3.45 -11.31 -36.81
C ASN A 206 -4.89 -11.86 -36.76
N GLY A 207 -5.87 -11.08 -36.31
CA GLY A 207 -7.30 -11.42 -36.45
C GLY A 207 -7.95 -12.15 -35.28
N GLY A 208 -7.42 -12.01 -34.06
CA GLY A 208 -8.16 -12.31 -32.83
C GLY A 208 -8.45 -13.79 -32.60
N ALA A 209 -7.43 -14.55 -32.22
CA ALA A 209 -7.63 -15.67 -31.32
C ALA A 209 -7.19 -15.20 -29.93
N ASP A 210 -8.04 -15.47 -28.93
CA ASP A 210 -7.80 -15.27 -27.50
C ASP A 210 -6.32 -15.49 -27.17
N VAL A 211 -5.60 -14.43 -26.76
CA VAL A 211 -4.20 -14.56 -26.35
C VAL A 211 -4.22 -15.44 -25.11
N PRO A 212 -3.73 -16.69 -25.18
CA PRO A 212 -3.69 -17.52 -23.99
C PRO A 212 -2.83 -16.77 -22.97
N PRO A 213 -3.25 -16.66 -21.70
CA PRO A 213 -2.41 -16.06 -20.68
C PRO A 213 -1.04 -16.75 -20.74
N PRO A 214 0.06 -16.00 -20.61
CA PRO A 214 1.39 -16.59 -20.59
C PRO A 214 1.35 -17.74 -19.59
N THR A 215 1.74 -18.92 -20.06
CA THR A 215 1.76 -20.10 -19.21
C THR A 215 2.61 -19.72 -18.00
N PRO A 216 2.11 -19.87 -16.76
CA PRO A 216 2.96 -19.62 -15.60
C PRO A 216 4.22 -20.44 -15.81
N ALA A 217 5.38 -19.77 -15.82
CA ALA A 217 6.67 -20.40 -16.01
C ALA A 217 6.66 -21.70 -15.21
N ALA A 218 6.74 -22.82 -15.92
CA ALA A 218 6.38 -24.14 -15.40
C ALA A 218 6.83 -24.27 -13.96
N ALA A 219 5.87 -24.26 -13.03
CA ALA A 219 6.09 -24.83 -11.71
C ALA A 219 6.38 -26.30 -12.01
N ALA A 220 7.67 -26.62 -12.12
CA ALA A 220 8.13 -27.97 -12.32
C ALA A 220 7.57 -28.77 -11.15
N ALA A 221 6.56 -29.58 -11.46
CA ALA A 221 6.16 -30.70 -10.64
C ALA A 221 7.40 -31.58 -10.48
N ALA A 222 8.07 -31.45 -9.35
CA ALA A 222 9.01 -32.42 -8.84
C ALA A 222 8.53 -32.78 -7.44
N ALA A 223 8.25 -34.07 -7.29
CA ALA A 223 7.77 -34.76 -6.09
C ALA A 223 8.57 -34.44 -4.82
#